data_AF-B0EUR2-F1
#
_entry.id   AF-B0EUR2-F1
#
_cell.length_a   1.000
_cell.length_b   1.000
_cell.length_c   1.000
_cell.angle_alpha   90.00
_cell.angle_beta   90.00
_cell.angle_gamma   90.00
#
_symmetry.space_group_name_H-M   'P 1'
#
loop_
_entity.id
_entity.type
_entity.pdbx_description
1 polymer ?
#
loop_
_entity_poly.entity_id
_entity_poly.type
_entity_poly.pdbx_seq_one_letter_code
_entity_poly.pdbx_strand_id
1 'polypeptide(L)'
;MLQISWTFIYFLFPLFCLTTYISLDTGFTQCHSDFNQLKRTGIYQLLNPQIISKILLLIIVVVCSIRITRTHTIVIISIIIEFLNAYILFSSLYTLIIISKMYMNDKKCSLNESKNNGISGHYFTYIYYFQVLTHLVDSISLELKNPFFIFFATEVFQIQTTKFFEFNFHPFQKSKSFQSVIGMMLFFGYILFSWGTLFDTLIIGYHTPRQAILGTVLGILSTLLYQLFLQVPFKFQSLLNSFFLIIVIGCYYILTQEILNGIVCVLAITSLILTVVIEYYNNYQHIDSSLILI
;
A
#
# COMPACT_ATOMS: atom_id res chain seq x y z
N MET A 1 5.32 -21.73 -1.95
CA MET A 1 6.74 -21.32 -1.98
C MET A 1 6.74 -19.83 -2.25
N LEU A 2 7.35 -19.01 -1.38
CA LEU A 2 7.35 -17.56 -1.48
C LEU A 2 8.41 -17.16 -2.52
N GLN A 3 8.02 -17.04 -3.78
CA GLN A 3 8.92 -16.60 -4.84
C GLN A 3 9.06 -15.08 -4.70
N ILE A 4 10.23 -14.45 -4.87
CA ILE A 4 10.35 -12.98 -4.81
C ILE A 4 10.43 -12.47 -6.25
N SER A 5 9.69 -11.41 -6.59
CA SER A 5 9.66 -10.89 -7.96
C SER A 5 10.97 -10.18 -8.28
N TRP A 6 11.45 -10.34 -9.50
CA TRP A 6 12.57 -9.53 -10.00
C TRP A 6 12.25 -8.04 -9.90
N THR A 7 11.00 -7.63 -10.15
CA THR A 7 10.56 -6.23 -10.02
C THR A 7 10.68 -5.70 -8.60
N PHE A 8 10.40 -6.52 -7.57
CA PHE A 8 10.57 -6.14 -6.17
C PHE A 8 12.05 -6.05 -5.79
N ILE A 9 12.88 -6.98 -6.29
CA ILE A 9 14.34 -6.90 -6.12
C ILE A 9 14.88 -5.62 -6.78
N TYR A 10 14.45 -5.31 -8.01
CA TYR A 10 14.83 -4.09 -8.70
C TYR A 10 14.30 -2.83 -8.03
N PHE A 11 13.15 -2.90 -7.35
CA PHE A 11 12.65 -1.80 -6.53
C PHE A 11 13.54 -1.53 -5.32
N LEU A 12 14.01 -2.58 -4.64
CA LEU A 12 14.83 -2.48 -3.43
C LEU A 12 16.31 -2.22 -3.70
N PHE A 13 16.85 -2.70 -4.82
CA PHE A 13 18.28 -2.65 -5.11
C PHE A 13 18.85 -1.21 -5.09
N PRO A 14 18.24 -0.20 -5.75
CA PRO A 14 18.71 1.18 -5.66
C PRO A 14 18.67 1.76 -4.24
N LEU A 15 17.73 1.31 -3.40
CA LEU A 15 17.61 1.74 -2.01
C LEU A 15 18.79 1.23 -1.18
N PHE A 16 19.18 -0.03 -1.37
CA PHE A 16 20.35 -0.61 -0.72
C PHE A 16 21.64 0.06 -1.20
N CYS A 17 21.80 0.26 -2.51
CA CYS A 17 22.96 0.96 -3.05
C CYS A 17 23.12 2.36 -2.46
N LEU A 18 22.05 3.16 -2.41
CA LEU A 18 22.10 4.49 -1.83
C LEU A 18 22.39 4.44 -0.32
N THR A 19 21.72 3.55 0.41
CA THR A 19 21.91 3.45 1.87
C THR A 19 23.35 3.05 2.21
N THR A 20 23.94 2.12 1.46
CA THR A 20 25.35 1.74 1.59
C THR A 20 26.26 2.90 1.25
N TYR A 21 26.02 3.60 0.14
CA TYR A 21 26.81 4.77 -0.25
C TYR A 21 26.83 5.85 0.83
N ILE A 22 25.65 6.29 1.32
CA ILE A 22 25.55 7.31 2.38
C ILE A 22 26.15 6.80 3.70
N SER A 23 26.02 5.51 4.00
CA SER A 23 26.64 4.91 5.18
C SER A 23 28.17 4.92 5.13
N LEU A 24 28.78 4.81 3.94
CA LEU A 24 30.23 4.91 3.77
C LEU A 24 30.71 6.35 3.84
N ASP A 25 29.92 7.29 3.32
CA ASP A 25 30.25 8.72 3.24
C ASP A 25 30.10 9.43 4.59
N THR A 26 28.93 9.30 5.21
CA THR A 26 28.57 10.03 6.45
C THR A 26 28.63 9.16 7.72
N GLY A 27 28.61 7.83 7.57
CA GLY A 27 28.57 6.89 8.69
C GLY A 27 27.16 6.35 9.00
N PHE A 28 27.12 5.13 9.51
CA PHE A 28 25.87 4.35 9.64
C PHE A 28 24.80 4.95 10.57
N THR A 29 25.23 5.72 11.58
CA THR A 29 24.37 6.29 12.63
C THR A 29 24.34 7.81 12.63
N GLN A 30 24.87 8.45 11.58
CA GLN A 30 24.91 9.89 11.43
C GLN A 30 23.88 10.35 10.39
N CYS A 31 23.44 11.61 10.54
CA CYS A 31 22.55 12.28 9.59
C CYS A 31 23.39 13.19 8.70
N HIS A 32 22.99 13.35 7.43
CA HIS A 32 23.48 14.47 6.65
C HIS A 32 22.93 15.79 7.24
N SER A 33 23.75 16.82 7.41
CA SER A 33 23.38 18.01 8.22
C SER A 33 22.67 19.14 7.45
N ASP A 34 22.23 18.93 6.21
CA ASP A 34 21.76 20.01 5.31
C ASP A 34 20.23 20.16 5.19
N PHE A 35 19.52 20.01 6.31
CA PHE A 35 18.05 20.12 6.40
C PHE A 35 17.46 21.40 5.80
N ASN A 36 18.18 22.52 5.87
CA ASN A 36 17.66 23.85 5.53
C ASN A 36 17.97 24.28 4.08
N GLN A 37 19.00 23.72 3.44
CA GLN A 37 19.40 24.14 2.09
C GLN A 37 18.58 23.47 0.97
N LEU A 38 18.06 22.26 1.22
CA LEU A 38 17.37 21.45 0.20
C LEU A 38 15.84 21.40 0.37
N LYS A 39 15.29 22.15 1.33
CA LYS A 39 13.85 22.12 1.62
C LYS A 39 13.07 22.86 0.54
N ARG A 40 12.25 22.13 -0.22
CA ARG A 40 11.35 22.71 -1.23
C ARG A 40 10.23 23.50 -0.55
N THR A 41 10.08 24.78 -0.89
CA THR A 41 9.06 25.69 -0.34
C THR A 41 8.19 26.29 -1.46
N GLY A 42 6.99 26.77 -1.11
CA GLY A 42 6.06 27.38 -2.07
C GLY A 42 5.59 26.41 -3.16
N ILE A 43 5.52 26.88 -4.41
CA ILE A 43 5.05 26.08 -5.57
C ILE A 43 5.91 24.83 -5.80
N TYR A 44 7.20 24.87 -5.45
CA TYR A 44 8.10 23.72 -5.56
C TYR A 44 7.76 22.58 -4.60
N GLN A 45 6.88 22.79 -3.61
CA GLN A 45 6.30 21.70 -2.81
C GLN A 45 5.42 20.77 -3.66
N LEU A 46 4.77 21.28 -4.71
CA LEU A 46 3.99 20.43 -5.63
C LEU A 46 4.88 19.45 -6.41
N LEU A 47 6.17 19.79 -6.57
CA LEU A 47 7.18 18.90 -7.14
C LEU A 47 7.80 17.97 -6.09
N ASN A 48 7.28 17.94 -4.86
CA ASN A 48 7.76 17.01 -3.84
C ASN A 48 7.39 15.57 -4.27
N PRO A 49 8.38 14.67 -4.46
CA PRO A 49 8.14 13.30 -4.87
C PRO A 49 7.20 12.56 -3.90
N GLN A 50 7.16 12.98 -2.63
CA GLN A 50 6.26 12.43 -1.63
C GLN A 50 4.79 12.72 -1.94
N ILE A 51 4.49 13.93 -2.41
CA ILE A 51 3.12 14.34 -2.76
C ILE A 51 2.71 13.64 -4.06
N ILE A 52 3.59 13.65 -5.06
CA ILE A 52 3.31 13.04 -6.37
C ILE A 52 3.07 11.53 -6.23
N SER A 53 3.89 10.82 -5.46
CA SER A 53 3.71 9.38 -5.23
C SER A 53 2.37 9.05 -4.53
N LYS A 54 1.90 9.89 -3.60
CA LYS A 54 0.57 9.74 -2.99
C LYS A 54 -0.57 9.99 -3.98
N ILE A 55 -0.43 11.01 -4.83
CA ILE A 55 -1.40 11.28 -5.91
C ILE A 55 -1.47 10.10 -6.88
N LEU A 56 -0.30 9.59 -7.32
CA LEU A 56 -0.24 8.44 -8.21
C LEU A 56 -0.87 7.20 -7.59
N LEU A 57 -0.63 6.93 -6.30
CA LEU A 57 -1.29 5.84 -5.58
C LEU A 57 -2.81 5.96 -5.67
N LEU A 58 -3.38 7.14 -5.42
CA LEU A 58 -4.83 7.36 -5.50
C LEU A 58 -5.35 7.18 -6.94
N ILE A 59 -4.65 7.73 -7.93
CA ILE A 59 -5.03 7.60 -9.35
C ILE A 59 -5.00 6.13 -9.77
N ILE A 60 -3.99 5.36 -9.35
CA ILE A 60 -3.91 3.92 -9.65
C ILE A 60 -5.12 3.19 -9.06
N VAL A 61 -5.47 3.45 -7.80
CA VAL A 61 -6.65 2.85 -7.16
C VAL A 61 -7.93 3.17 -7.94
N VAL A 62 -8.11 4.43 -8.37
CA VAL A 62 -9.26 4.83 -9.20
C VAL A 62 -9.26 4.09 -10.54
N VAL A 63 -8.12 4.01 -11.22
CA VAL A 63 -7.98 3.27 -12.48
C VAL A 63 -8.27 1.79 -12.30
N CYS A 64 -7.87 1.17 -11.18
CA CYS A 64 -8.18 -0.24 -10.89
C CYS A 64 -9.68 -0.43 -10.55
N SER A 65 -10.30 0.57 -9.94
CA SER A 65 -11.69 0.51 -9.46
C SER A 65 -12.72 0.77 -10.57
N ILE A 66 -12.32 1.25 -11.74
CA ILE A 66 -13.26 1.61 -12.83
C ILE A 66 -13.00 0.73 -14.04
N ARG A 67 -14.04 0.13 -14.63
CA ARG A 67 -13.98 -0.54 -15.93
C ARG A 67 -14.81 0.22 -16.95
N ILE A 68 -14.17 0.58 -18.05
CA ILE A 68 -14.84 1.22 -19.17
C ILE A 68 -15.14 0.14 -20.21
N THR A 69 -16.42 -0.19 -20.36
CA THR A 69 -16.90 -1.01 -21.49
C THR A 69 -17.33 -0.09 -22.63
N ARG A 70 -17.64 -0.64 -23.80
CA ARG A 70 -18.08 0.17 -24.96
C ARG A 70 -19.31 1.05 -24.68
N THR A 71 -20.13 0.70 -23.69
CA THR A 71 -21.43 1.34 -23.44
C THR A 71 -21.60 1.84 -22.01
N HIS A 72 -20.78 1.37 -21.06
CA HIS A 72 -20.97 1.68 -19.64
C HIS A 72 -19.64 1.83 -18.88
N THR A 73 -19.67 2.66 -17.85
CA THR A 73 -18.64 2.74 -16.82
C THR A 73 -19.08 1.93 -15.61
N ILE A 74 -18.30 0.92 -15.23
CA ILE A 74 -18.58 0.01 -14.11
C ILE A 74 -17.61 0.33 -12.97
N VAL A 75 -18.10 0.44 -11.75
CA VAL A 75 -17.26 0.59 -10.55
C VAL A 75 -17.12 -0.78 -9.87
N ILE A 76 -15.89 -1.24 -9.70
CA ILE A 76 -15.56 -2.49 -9.03
C ILE A 76 -15.36 -2.20 -7.53
N ILE A 77 -16.38 -2.47 -6.74
CA ILE A 77 -16.37 -2.21 -5.29
C ILE A 77 -15.40 -3.13 -4.55
N SER A 78 -15.18 -4.36 -5.04
CA SER A 78 -14.22 -5.29 -4.41
C SER A 78 -12.81 -4.72 -4.36
N ILE A 79 -12.35 -4.02 -5.41
CA ILE A 79 -11.05 -3.33 -5.45
C ILE A 79 -10.97 -2.21 -4.40
N ILE A 80 -12.07 -1.48 -4.19
CA ILE A 80 -12.15 -0.44 -3.16
C ILE A 80 -12.00 -1.08 -1.77
N ILE A 81 -12.69 -2.20 -1.51
CA ILE A 81 -12.61 -2.93 -0.24
C ILE A 81 -11.21 -3.51 -0.03
N GLU A 82 -10.60 -4.12 -1.04
CA GLU A 82 -9.24 -4.65 -0.99
C GLU A 82 -8.23 -3.53 -0.63
N PHE A 83 -8.36 -2.36 -1.25
CA PHE A 83 -7.52 -1.21 -0.93
C PHE A 83 -7.79 -0.69 0.49
N LEU A 84 -9.04 -0.58 0.93
CA LEU A 84 -9.38 -0.19 2.31
C LEU A 84 -8.79 -1.17 3.32
N ASN A 85 -8.90 -2.47 3.08
CA ASN A 85 -8.29 -3.50 3.92
C ASN A 85 -6.77 -3.39 3.93
N ALA A 86 -6.13 -3.17 2.79
CA ALA A 86 -4.69 -2.93 2.73
C ALA A 86 -4.30 -1.67 3.54
N TYR A 87 -5.09 -0.60 3.48
CA TYR A 87 -4.85 0.63 4.24
C TYR A 87 -5.04 0.44 5.75
N ILE A 88 -6.05 -0.32 6.18
CA ILE A 88 -6.30 -0.61 7.60
C ILE A 88 -5.15 -1.45 8.17
N LEU A 89 -4.75 -2.51 7.45
CA LEU A 89 -3.59 -3.32 7.85
C LEU A 89 -2.32 -2.48 7.94
N PHE A 90 -2.07 -1.62 6.94
CA PHE A 90 -0.96 -0.66 6.96
C PHE A 90 -1.00 0.22 8.22
N SER A 91 -2.17 0.79 8.54
CA SER A 91 -2.34 1.68 9.68
C SER A 91 -2.07 0.98 11.01
N SER A 92 -2.53 -0.26 11.17
CA SER A 92 -2.23 -1.10 12.34
C SER A 92 -0.74 -1.39 12.45
N LEU A 93 -0.09 -1.85 11.37
CA LEU A 93 1.35 -2.12 11.36
C LEU A 93 2.18 -0.86 11.62
N TYR A 94 1.78 0.28 11.03
CA TYR A 94 2.45 1.56 11.24
C TYR A 94 2.31 2.04 12.69
N THR A 95 1.17 1.78 13.33
CA THR A 95 0.95 2.11 14.75
C THR A 95 1.86 1.28 15.66
N LEU A 96 2.06 0.00 15.37
CA LEU A 96 3.07 -0.83 16.06
C LEU A 96 4.49 -0.28 15.89
N ILE A 97 4.81 0.23 14.70
CA ILE A 97 6.09 0.91 14.46
C ILE A 97 6.19 2.18 15.30
N ILE A 98 5.13 2.99 15.40
CA ILE A 98 5.13 4.19 16.25
C ILE A 98 5.44 3.82 17.71
N ILE A 99 4.74 2.82 18.25
CA ILE A 99 5.00 2.30 19.60
C ILE A 99 6.48 1.90 19.73
N SER A 100 6.99 1.14 18.77
CA SER A 100 8.39 0.69 18.76
C SER A 100 9.38 1.87 18.75
N LYS A 101 9.12 2.91 17.93
CA LYS A 101 9.94 4.13 17.89
C LYS A 101 9.98 4.84 19.23
N MET A 102 8.88 4.84 19.99
CA MET A 102 8.83 5.45 21.32
C MET A 102 9.81 4.76 22.27
N TYR A 103 9.82 3.42 22.28
CA TYR A 103 10.77 2.66 23.10
C TYR A 103 12.22 2.80 22.66
N MET A 104 12.48 2.94 21.36
CA MET A 104 13.83 3.20 20.87
C MET A 104 14.36 4.57 21.30
N ASN A 105 13.46 5.54 21.55
CA ASN A 105 13.76 6.92 21.96
C ASN A 105 14.87 7.59 21.13
N ASP A 106 14.97 7.22 19.86
CA ASP A 106 15.95 7.79 18.92
C ASP A 106 15.31 8.98 18.22
N LYS A 107 15.71 10.18 18.62
CA LYS A 107 15.24 11.46 18.04
C LYS A 107 16.20 12.03 17.00
N LYS A 108 17.28 11.32 16.66
CA LYS A 108 18.25 11.78 15.67
C LYS A 108 17.59 12.02 14.31
N CYS A 109 18.11 13.01 13.61
CA CYS A 109 17.61 13.44 12.30
C CYS A 109 16.17 13.99 12.32
N SER A 110 15.61 14.27 13.50
CA SER A 110 14.36 15.01 13.59
C SER A 110 14.63 16.49 13.85
N LEU A 111 13.87 17.35 13.18
CA LEU A 111 13.98 18.80 13.35
C LEU A 111 13.77 19.15 14.83
N ASN A 112 14.74 19.80 15.47
CA ASN A 112 14.73 20.17 16.88
C ASN A 112 14.45 19.00 17.84
N GLU A 113 14.81 17.77 17.47
CA GLU A 113 14.53 16.56 18.27
C GLU A 113 13.04 16.39 18.61
N SER A 114 12.17 16.93 17.76
CA SER A 114 10.73 17.04 18.04
C SER A 114 9.97 15.71 18.03
N LYS A 115 10.55 14.65 17.45
CA LYS A 115 9.86 13.36 17.32
C LYS A 115 10.79 12.16 17.31
N ASN A 116 10.27 11.03 17.76
CA ASN A 116 10.96 9.74 17.67
C ASN A 116 11.04 9.28 16.20
N ASN A 117 12.27 9.04 15.75
CA ASN A 117 12.63 8.84 14.35
C ASN A 117 13.47 7.58 14.11
N GLY A 118 13.61 6.71 15.11
CA GLY A 118 14.45 5.50 15.09
C GLY A 118 14.16 4.46 14.01
N ILE A 119 13.03 4.57 13.31
CA ILE A 119 12.67 3.77 12.14
C ILE A 119 12.17 4.70 11.04
N SER A 120 12.62 4.54 9.79
CA SER A 120 12.09 5.35 8.71
C SER A 120 10.68 4.91 8.30
N GLY A 121 9.69 5.79 8.57
CA GLY A 121 8.31 5.57 8.16
C GLY A 121 8.10 5.65 6.65
N HIS A 122 8.93 6.44 5.95
CA HIS A 122 8.87 6.57 4.49
C HIS A 122 9.22 5.25 3.81
N TYR A 123 10.37 4.65 4.17
CA TYR A 123 10.80 3.35 3.62
C TYR A 123 9.75 2.27 3.84
N PHE A 124 9.24 2.15 5.07
CA PHE A 124 8.14 1.22 5.38
C PHE A 124 6.92 1.45 4.47
N THR A 125 6.48 2.70 4.33
CA THR A 125 5.27 3.07 3.58
C THR A 125 5.39 2.73 2.11
N TYR A 126 6.48 3.15 1.45
CA TYR A 126 6.63 2.96 0.02
C TYR A 126 6.84 1.50 -0.37
N ILE A 127 7.54 0.72 0.45
CA ILE A 127 7.71 -0.72 0.23
C ILE A 127 6.37 -1.46 0.40
N TYR A 128 5.60 -1.12 1.44
CA TYR A 128 4.28 -1.72 1.65
C TYR A 128 3.34 -1.46 0.47
N TYR A 129 3.18 -0.18 0.09
CA TYR A 129 2.26 0.19 -0.99
C TYR A 129 2.76 -0.22 -2.37
N PHE A 130 4.06 -0.42 -2.58
CA PHE A 130 4.55 -1.09 -3.79
C PHE A 130 3.86 -2.45 -3.97
N GLN A 131 3.79 -3.27 -2.92
CA GLN A 131 3.15 -4.58 -2.99
C GLN A 131 1.62 -4.48 -3.18
N VAL A 132 0.97 -3.55 -2.49
CA VAL A 132 -0.47 -3.30 -2.66
C VAL A 132 -0.78 -2.92 -4.10
N LEU A 133 -0.05 -1.95 -4.66
CA LEU A 133 -0.27 -1.48 -6.03
C LEU A 133 0.07 -2.54 -7.07
N THR A 134 1.07 -3.37 -6.82
CA THR A 134 1.37 -4.54 -7.67
C THR A 134 0.14 -5.44 -7.77
N HIS A 135 -0.44 -5.81 -6.63
CA HIS A 135 -1.64 -6.65 -6.56
C HIS A 135 -2.84 -6.00 -7.27
N LEU A 136 -3.08 -4.71 -7.05
CA LEU A 136 -4.20 -3.99 -7.67
C LEU A 136 -4.03 -3.83 -9.19
N VAL A 137 -2.81 -3.58 -9.69
CA VAL A 137 -2.58 -3.44 -11.13
C VAL A 137 -2.71 -4.77 -11.86
N ASP A 138 -2.30 -5.88 -11.23
CA ASP A 138 -2.46 -7.21 -11.80
C ASP A 138 -3.94 -7.59 -11.96
N SER A 139 -4.81 -7.14 -11.06
CA SER A 139 -6.26 -7.40 -11.16
C SER A 139 -6.93 -6.70 -12.36
N ILE A 140 -6.28 -5.68 -12.96
CA ILE A 140 -6.75 -5.03 -14.19
C ILE A 140 -6.84 -6.04 -15.35
N SER A 141 -6.03 -7.09 -15.35
CA SER A 141 -6.00 -8.07 -16.44
C SER A 141 -7.12 -9.13 -16.38
N LEU A 142 -7.88 -9.21 -15.29
CA LEU A 142 -8.94 -10.20 -15.12
C LEU A 142 -10.20 -9.83 -15.93
N GLU A 143 -10.69 -10.76 -16.74
CA GLU A 143 -11.93 -10.62 -17.52
C GLU A 143 -13.17 -10.68 -16.62
N LEU A 144 -14.14 -9.79 -16.87
CA LEU A 144 -15.45 -9.81 -16.21
C LEU A 144 -16.27 -11.01 -16.71
N LYS A 145 -16.75 -11.87 -15.81
CA LYS A 145 -17.49 -13.08 -16.22
C LYS A 145 -18.96 -12.79 -16.54
N ASN A 146 -19.58 -11.75 -15.97
CA ASN A 146 -20.92 -11.29 -16.34
C ASN A 146 -21.03 -9.74 -16.33
N PRO A 147 -20.98 -9.08 -17.50
CA PRO A 147 -21.11 -7.62 -17.60
C PRO A 147 -22.56 -7.09 -17.56
N PHE A 148 -23.55 -7.94 -17.25
CA PHE A 148 -24.96 -7.53 -17.24
C PHE A 148 -25.43 -7.28 -15.81
N PHE A 149 -25.11 -6.12 -15.22
CA PHE A 149 -26.09 -5.31 -14.48
C PHE A 149 -25.50 -3.95 -14.12
N ILE A 150 -26.31 -2.94 -14.39
CA ILE A 150 -26.05 -1.52 -14.21
C ILE A 150 -26.06 -1.16 -12.71
N PHE A 151 -25.14 -0.26 -12.32
CA PHE A 151 -24.92 0.40 -11.02
C PHE A 151 -24.30 -0.37 -9.84
N PHE A 152 -24.40 -1.70 -9.72
CA PHE A 152 -23.69 -2.47 -8.67
C PHE A 152 -23.37 -3.88 -9.17
N ALA A 153 -22.40 -4.02 -10.06
CA ALA A 153 -21.87 -5.35 -10.40
C ALA A 153 -20.84 -5.74 -9.32
N THR A 154 -21.28 -6.45 -8.29
CA THR A 154 -20.42 -7.07 -7.28
C THR A 154 -20.01 -8.46 -7.74
N GLU A 155 -19.16 -8.55 -8.76
CA GLU A 155 -18.45 -9.81 -8.99
C GLU A 155 -17.29 -9.90 -7.99
N VAL A 156 -17.42 -10.77 -6.98
CA VAL A 156 -16.26 -11.21 -6.20
C VAL A 156 -15.41 -12.05 -7.12
N PHE A 157 -14.40 -11.41 -7.72
CA PHE A 157 -13.31 -12.15 -8.32
C PHE A 157 -12.60 -12.88 -7.18
N GLN A 158 -12.83 -14.19 -7.09
CA GLN A 158 -11.74 -15.05 -6.64
C GLN A 158 -10.65 -14.90 -7.69
N ILE A 159 -9.72 -13.98 -7.43
CA ILE A 159 -8.46 -13.92 -8.15
C ILE A 159 -7.86 -15.31 -7.99
N GLN A 160 -7.97 -16.12 -9.05
CA GLN A 160 -7.26 -17.39 -9.13
C GLN A 160 -5.82 -17.05 -8.79
N THR A 161 -5.34 -17.61 -7.68
CA THR A 161 -3.96 -17.56 -7.18
C THR A 161 -2.98 -17.29 -8.30
N THR A 162 -2.72 -16.01 -8.57
CA THR A 162 -1.72 -15.61 -9.56
C THR A 162 -0.38 -16.02 -8.98
N LYS A 163 0.48 -16.58 -9.82
CA LYS A 163 1.79 -17.09 -9.38
C LYS A 163 2.50 -16.00 -8.57
N PHE A 164 2.72 -16.38 -7.31
CA PHE A 164 3.20 -15.61 -6.18
C PHE A 164 4.43 -14.78 -6.50
N PHE A 165 4.31 -13.51 -6.91
CA PHE A 165 5.43 -12.64 -7.30
C PHE A 165 5.99 -12.82 -8.74
N GLU A 166 5.27 -13.40 -9.68
CA GLU A 166 5.60 -13.15 -11.10
C GLU A 166 4.96 -11.84 -11.55
N PHE A 167 5.56 -10.71 -11.17
CA PHE A 167 5.34 -9.48 -11.94
C PHE A 167 6.13 -9.61 -13.24
N ASN A 168 5.59 -10.38 -14.16
CA ASN A 168 6.13 -10.46 -15.51
C ASN A 168 5.85 -9.11 -16.18
N PHE A 169 6.83 -8.21 -16.10
CA PHE A 169 6.96 -7.09 -17.01
C PHE A 169 7.29 -7.68 -18.39
N HIS A 170 6.31 -8.35 -18.99
CA HIS A 170 6.25 -8.63 -20.41
C HIS A 170 5.45 -7.47 -21.01
N PRO A 171 6.10 -6.38 -21.46
CA PRO A 171 5.43 -5.35 -22.23
C PRO A 171 4.81 -5.90 -23.54
N PHE A 172 5.05 -7.17 -23.88
CA PHE A 172 4.68 -7.81 -25.13
C PHE A 172 3.94 -9.15 -24.98
N GLN A 173 3.15 -9.35 -23.93
CA GLN A 173 2.11 -10.38 -23.98
C GLN A 173 0.93 -9.87 -24.84
N LYS A 174 0.48 -10.70 -25.78
CA LYS A 174 -0.53 -10.37 -26.80
C LYS A 174 -1.79 -9.76 -26.15
N SER A 175 -2.02 -8.50 -26.54
CA SER A 175 -3.13 -7.58 -26.21
C SER A 175 -3.42 -7.31 -24.73
N LYS A 176 -2.52 -6.56 -24.06
CA LYS A 176 -2.91 -5.82 -22.85
C LYS A 176 -3.96 -4.75 -23.21
N SER A 177 -5.02 -4.63 -22.41
CA SER A 177 -6.01 -3.56 -22.58
C SER A 177 -5.35 -2.18 -22.40
N PHE A 178 -5.89 -1.14 -23.04
CA PHE A 178 -5.41 0.23 -22.87
C PHE A 178 -5.35 0.65 -21.39
N GLN A 179 -6.34 0.22 -20.61
CA GLN A 179 -6.39 0.45 -19.16
C GLN A 179 -5.24 -0.25 -18.41
N SER A 180 -4.88 -1.48 -18.79
CA SER A 180 -3.73 -2.20 -18.21
C SER A 180 -2.41 -1.48 -18.51
N VAL A 181 -2.25 -0.95 -19.73
CA VAL A 181 -1.07 -0.14 -20.09
C VAL A 181 -0.99 1.13 -19.24
N ILE A 182 -2.11 1.86 -19.08
CA ILE A 182 -2.16 3.04 -18.20
C ILE A 182 -1.83 2.67 -16.76
N GLY A 183 -2.42 1.60 -16.22
CA GLY A 183 -2.14 1.14 -14.86
C GLY A 183 -0.66 0.85 -14.64
N MET A 184 -0.01 0.18 -15.61
CA MET A 184 1.43 -0.10 -15.56
C MET A 184 2.29 1.17 -15.67
N MET A 185 1.92 2.12 -16.53
CA MET A 185 2.64 3.40 -16.65
C MET A 185 2.55 4.23 -15.36
N LEU A 186 1.36 4.30 -14.75
CA LEU A 186 1.15 4.99 -13.48
C LEU A 186 1.93 4.31 -12.35
N PHE A 187 1.94 2.98 -12.30
CA PHE A 187 2.72 2.22 -11.33
C PHE A 187 4.22 2.42 -11.49
N PHE A 188 4.72 2.47 -12.73
CA PHE A 188 6.11 2.84 -12.99
C PHE A 188 6.43 4.26 -12.52
N GLY A 189 5.51 5.21 -12.75
CA GLY A 189 5.62 6.55 -12.17
C GLY A 189 5.71 6.51 -10.64
N TYR A 190 4.86 5.71 -9.98
CA TYR A 190 4.90 5.54 -8.52
C TYR A 190 6.26 5.03 -8.04
N ILE A 191 6.88 4.08 -8.75
CA ILE A 191 8.23 3.58 -8.45
C ILE A 191 9.26 4.71 -8.53
N LEU A 192 9.27 5.50 -9.60
CA LEU A 192 10.23 6.59 -9.75
C LEU A 192 10.10 7.67 -8.67
N PHE A 193 8.87 8.10 -8.36
CA PHE A 193 8.65 9.12 -7.34
C PHE A 193 8.81 8.58 -5.91
N SER A 194 8.57 7.29 -5.67
CA SER A 194 8.92 6.68 -4.38
C SER A 194 10.43 6.62 -4.19
N TRP A 195 11.22 6.23 -5.19
CA TRP A 195 12.69 6.34 -5.14
C TRP A 195 13.14 7.77 -4.85
N GLY A 196 12.61 8.76 -5.57
CA GLY A 196 12.91 10.17 -5.30
C GLY A 196 12.65 10.57 -3.85
N THR A 197 11.53 10.12 -3.27
CA THR A 197 11.20 10.39 -1.86
C THR A 197 12.17 9.72 -0.90
N LEU A 198 12.51 8.45 -1.15
CA LEU A 198 13.41 7.66 -0.30
C LEU A 198 14.84 8.17 -0.38
N PHE A 199 15.25 8.68 -1.54
CA PHE A 199 16.54 9.30 -1.77
C PHE A 199 16.62 10.65 -1.06
N ASP A 200 15.63 11.52 -1.27
CA ASP A 200 15.51 12.79 -0.55
C ASP A 200 15.55 12.57 0.97
N THR A 201 14.94 11.48 1.45
CA THR A 201 14.93 11.11 2.88
C THR A 201 16.33 10.91 3.46
N LEU A 202 17.25 10.30 2.71
CA LEU A 202 18.63 10.08 3.15
C LEU A 202 19.54 11.27 2.84
N ILE A 203 19.45 11.82 1.63
CA ILE A 203 20.33 12.89 1.13
C ILE A 203 20.11 14.19 1.90
N ILE A 204 18.85 14.56 2.16
CA ILE A 204 18.50 15.76 2.96
C ILE A 204 18.79 15.51 4.45
N GLY A 205 19.00 14.25 4.84
CA GLY A 205 19.36 13.87 6.19
C GLY A 205 18.18 13.67 7.13
N TYR A 206 16.95 13.49 6.64
CA TYR A 206 15.78 13.20 7.48
C TYR A 206 15.89 11.88 8.26
N HIS A 207 16.78 10.98 7.86
CA HIS A 207 17.06 9.74 8.55
C HIS A 207 18.53 9.32 8.42
N THR A 208 19.02 8.56 9.40
CA THR A 208 20.31 7.86 9.29
C THR A 208 20.18 6.63 8.38
N PRO A 209 21.29 6.12 7.82
CA PRO A 209 21.31 4.84 7.11
C PRO A 209 20.72 3.69 7.95
N ARG A 210 21.05 3.63 9.25
CA ARG A 210 20.46 2.64 10.17
C ARG A 210 18.94 2.71 10.22
N GLN A 211 18.37 3.91 10.35
CA GLN A 211 16.92 4.10 10.42
C GLN A 211 16.24 3.71 9.09
N ALA A 212 16.91 3.96 7.96
CA ALA A 212 16.45 3.55 6.63
C ALA A 212 16.47 2.02 6.45
N ILE A 213 17.53 1.32 6.89
CA ILE A 213 17.58 -0.15 6.87
C ILE A 213 16.45 -0.73 7.72
N LEU A 214 16.24 -0.23 8.94
CA LEU A 214 15.15 -0.71 9.80
C LEU A 214 13.77 -0.49 9.14
N GLY A 215 13.56 0.67 8.53
CA GLY A 215 12.35 0.94 7.75
C GLY A 215 12.19 -0.01 6.56
N THR A 216 13.29 -0.33 5.88
CA THR A 216 13.32 -1.26 4.74
C THR A 216 12.97 -2.69 5.16
N VAL A 217 13.61 -3.20 6.22
CA VAL A 217 13.36 -4.54 6.75
C VAL A 217 11.91 -4.68 7.22
N LEU A 218 11.39 -3.70 7.96
CA LEU A 218 9.99 -3.71 8.40
C LEU A 218 9.01 -3.55 7.23
N GLY A 219 9.40 -2.81 6.19
CA GLY A 219 8.65 -2.72 4.94
C GLY A 219 8.57 -4.08 4.23
N ILE A 220 9.69 -4.82 4.12
CA ILE A 220 9.69 -6.16 3.54
C ILE A 220 8.82 -7.10 4.38
N LEU A 221 8.98 -7.10 5.70
CA LEU A 221 8.15 -7.91 6.60
C LEU A 221 6.65 -7.59 6.47
N SER A 222 6.28 -6.32 6.32
CA SER A 222 4.88 -5.95 6.12
C SER A 222 4.33 -6.37 4.77
N THR A 223 5.15 -6.43 3.71
CA THR A 223 4.71 -7.02 2.43
C THR A 223 4.42 -8.51 2.58
N LEU A 224 5.21 -9.25 3.36
CA LEU A 224 4.93 -10.67 3.66
C LEU A 224 3.63 -10.83 4.45
N LEU A 225 3.40 -9.98 5.46
CA LEU A 225 2.16 -9.99 6.24
C LEU A 225 0.94 -9.65 5.37
N TYR A 226 1.07 -8.67 4.48
CA TYR A 226 0.00 -8.34 3.52
C TYR A 226 -0.31 -9.53 2.60
N GLN A 227 0.70 -10.27 2.15
CA GLN A 227 0.48 -11.46 1.34
C GLN A 227 -0.21 -12.59 2.10
N LEU A 228 0.17 -12.82 3.35
CA LEU A 228 -0.55 -13.77 4.22
C LEU A 228 -1.99 -13.31 4.44
N PHE A 229 -2.20 -12.00 4.59
CA PHE A 229 -3.53 -11.41 4.71
C PHE A 229 -4.40 -11.65 3.47
N LEU A 230 -3.83 -11.57 2.27
CA LEU A 230 -4.55 -11.89 1.02
C LEU A 230 -4.97 -13.37 0.91
N GLN A 231 -4.34 -14.29 1.66
CA GLN A 231 -4.77 -15.70 1.71
C GLN A 231 -6.02 -15.91 2.57
N VAL A 232 -6.36 -14.95 3.44
CA VAL A 232 -7.61 -14.97 4.19
C VAL A 232 -8.76 -14.79 3.21
N PRO A 233 -9.82 -15.62 3.27
CA PRO A 233 -10.98 -15.46 2.40
C PRO A 233 -11.54 -14.04 2.49
N PHE A 234 -11.86 -13.44 1.35
CA PHE A 234 -12.30 -12.05 1.23
C PHE A 234 -13.35 -11.64 2.29
N LYS A 235 -14.37 -12.46 2.50
CA LYS A 235 -15.42 -12.26 3.51
C LYS A 235 -14.94 -12.06 4.95
N PHE A 236 -13.75 -12.55 5.30
CA PHE A 236 -13.18 -12.46 6.65
C PHE A 236 -12.09 -11.40 6.77
N GLN A 237 -11.58 -10.87 5.64
CA GLN A 237 -10.47 -9.91 5.64
C GLN A 237 -10.81 -8.65 6.45
N SER A 238 -11.97 -8.04 6.19
CA SER A 238 -12.40 -6.80 6.86
C SER A 238 -12.66 -7.00 8.35
N LEU A 239 -13.19 -8.17 8.73
CA LEU A 239 -13.41 -8.54 10.13
C LEU A 239 -12.08 -8.71 10.87
N LEU A 240 -11.16 -9.49 10.30
CA LEU A 240 -9.83 -9.72 10.87
C LEU A 240 -9.06 -8.41 11.04
N ASN A 241 -9.08 -7.55 10.02
CA ASN A 241 -8.45 -6.24 10.08
C ASN A 241 -9.04 -5.33 11.14
N SER A 242 -10.37 -5.31 11.28
CA SER A 242 -11.05 -4.52 12.31
C SER A 242 -10.67 -4.99 13.71
N PHE A 243 -10.61 -6.30 13.92
CA PHE A 243 -10.17 -6.87 15.21
C PHE A 243 -8.71 -6.54 15.50
N PHE A 244 -7.82 -6.71 14.52
CA PHE A 244 -6.41 -6.36 14.67
C PHE A 244 -6.22 -4.88 14.97
N LEU A 245 -6.95 -3.99 14.30
CA LEU A 245 -6.93 -2.55 14.54
C LEU A 245 -7.35 -2.21 15.98
N ILE A 246 -8.43 -2.83 16.49
CA ILE A 246 -8.90 -2.61 17.87
C ILE A 246 -7.81 -2.99 18.87
N ILE A 247 -7.17 -4.14 18.69
CA ILE A 247 -6.06 -4.58 19.56
C ILE A 247 -4.93 -3.57 19.52
N VAL A 248 -4.47 -3.18 18.33
CA VAL A 248 -3.31 -2.28 18.19
C VAL A 248 -3.59 -0.89 18.75
N ILE A 249 -4.78 -0.32 18.49
CA ILE A 249 -5.20 0.96 19.06
C ILE A 249 -5.33 0.85 20.58
N GLY A 250 -5.87 -0.25 21.09
CA GLY A 250 -5.95 -0.51 22.53
C GLY A 250 -4.56 -0.54 23.17
N CYS A 251 -3.61 -1.25 22.56
CA CYS A 251 -2.22 -1.26 23.00
C CYS A 251 -1.58 0.13 22.96
N TYR A 252 -1.80 0.90 21.87
CA TYR A 252 -1.31 2.27 21.76
C TYR A 252 -1.86 3.14 22.90
N TYR A 253 -3.15 3.10 23.15
CA TYR A 253 -3.80 3.88 24.20
C TYR A 253 -3.29 3.49 25.59
N ILE A 254 -3.20 2.19 25.91
CA ILE A 254 -2.68 1.72 27.21
C ILE A 254 -1.26 2.24 27.45
N LEU A 255 -0.41 2.23 26.43
CA LEU A 255 1.00 2.59 26.55
C LEU A 255 1.25 4.11 26.54
N THR A 256 0.45 4.87 25.80
CA THR A 256 0.70 6.30 25.56
C THR A 256 -0.28 7.22 26.27
N GLN A 257 -1.46 6.71 26.67
CA GLN A 257 -2.61 7.48 27.12
C GLN A 257 -3.13 8.49 26.07
N GLU A 258 -2.71 8.35 24.80
CA GLU A 258 -3.14 9.19 23.70
C GLU A 258 -4.18 8.50 22.83
N ILE A 259 -5.12 9.30 22.29
CA ILE A 259 -6.15 8.82 21.37
C ILE A 259 -5.66 9.02 19.93
N LEU A 260 -5.60 7.92 19.17
CA LEU A 260 -5.28 7.97 17.75
C LEU A 260 -6.43 8.60 16.96
N ASN A 261 -6.13 9.25 15.83
CA ASN A 261 -7.16 9.84 14.96
C ASN A 261 -8.18 8.78 14.50
N GLY A 262 -9.46 9.03 14.79
CA GLY A 262 -10.57 8.10 14.55
C GLY A 262 -10.91 7.82 13.08
N ILE A 263 -10.30 8.52 12.11
CA ILE A 263 -10.53 8.29 10.67
C ILE A 263 -10.30 6.82 10.29
N VAL A 264 -9.26 6.18 10.84
CA VAL A 264 -8.96 4.77 10.52
C VAL A 264 -10.07 3.83 11.01
N CYS A 265 -10.68 4.13 12.16
CA CYS A 265 -11.82 3.37 12.68
C CYS A 265 -13.05 3.52 11.78
N VAL A 266 -13.32 4.74 11.29
CA VAL A 266 -14.41 4.98 10.33
C VAL A 266 -14.19 4.16 9.06
N LEU A 267 -12.97 4.17 8.51
CA LEU A 267 -12.65 3.38 7.31
C LEU A 267 -12.76 1.88 7.55
N ALA A 268 -12.40 1.38 8.73
CA ALA A 268 -12.59 -0.03 9.10
C ALA A 268 -14.05 -0.44 9.15
N ILE A 269 -14.91 0.38 9.78
CA ILE A 269 -16.35 0.18 9.81
C ILE A 269 -16.93 0.21 8.39
N THR A 270 -16.53 1.19 7.56
CA THR A 270 -16.96 1.27 6.17
C THR A 270 -16.55 0.02 5.37
N SER A 271 -15.31 -0.45 5.51
CA SER A 271 -14.83 -1.67 4.86
C SER A 271 -15.66 -2.89 5.27
N LEU A 272 -15.95 -3.03 6.58
CA LEU A 272 -16.76 -4.13 7.11
C LEU A 272 -18.19 -4.11 6.55
N ILE A 273 -18.86 -2.95 6.58
CA ILE A 273 -20.22 -2.79 6.06
C ILE A 273 -20.26 -3.13 4.57
N LEU A 274 -19.33 -2.58 3.78
CA LEU A 274 -19.27 -2.87 2.34
C LEU A 274 -19.05 -4.36 2.07
N THR A 275 -18.19 -5.03 2.86
CA THR A 275 -17.96 -6.47 2.73
C THR A 275 -19.23 -7.28 3.01
N VAL A 276 -19.96 -6.94 4.07
CA VAL A 276 -21.23 -7.61 4.42
C VAL A 276 -22.28 -7.40 3.34
N VAL A 277 -22.41 -6.18 2.81
CA VAL A 277 -23.37 -5.87 1.74
C VAL A 277 -23.07 -6.67 0.48
N ILE A 278 -21.79 -6.76 0.07
CA ILE A 278 -21.37 -7.56 -1.08
C ILE A 278 -21.68 -9.04 -0.87
N GLU A 279 -21.30 -9.60 0.28
CA GLU A 279 -21.53 -11.02 0.58
C GLU A 279 -23.02 -11.35 0.63
N TYR A 280 -23.85 -10.46 1.19
CA TYR A 280 -25.30 -10.61 1.17
C TYR A 280 -25.85 -10.66 -0.27
N TYR A 281 -25.42 -9.74 -1.12
CA TYR A 281 -25.88 -9.68 -2.52
C TYR A 281 -25.44 -10.92 -3.32
N ASN A 282 -24.20 -11.38 -3.14
CA ASN A 282 -23.70 -12.58 -3.81
C ASN A 282 -24.46 -13.84 -3.40
N ASN A 283 -24.78 -13.99 -2.11
CA ASN A 283 -25.57 -15.12 -1.62
C ASN A 283 -27.01 -15.07 -2.16
N TYR A 284 -27.59 -13.88 -2.32
CA TYR A 284 -28.94 -13.71 -2.88
C TYR A 284 -29.00 -14.12 -4.37
N GLN A 285 -27.99 -13.74 -5.17
CA GLN A 285 -27.94 -14.14 -6.60
C GLN A 285 -27.79 -15.65 -6.81
N HIS A 286 -27.12 -16.36 -5.89
CA HIS A 286 -27.07 -17.83 -5.93
C HIS A 286 -28.42 -18.49 -5.65
N ILE A 287 -29.30 -17.84 -4.88
CA ILE A 287 -30.64 -18.36 -4.59
C ILE A 287 -31.55 -18.20 -5.82
N ASP A 288 -31.57 -17.03 -6.46
CA ASP A 288 -32.42 -16.79 -7.65
C ASP A 288 -32.02 -17.64 -8.87
N SER A 289 -30.73 -17.93 -9.05
CA SER A 289 -30.27 -18.82 -10.13
C SER A 289 -30.63 -20.30 -9.89
N SER A 290 -30.77 -20.72 -8.63
CA SER A 290 -31.21 -22.08 -8.28
C SER A 290 -32.73 -22.27 -8.38
N LEU A 291 -33.51 -21.19 -8.23
CA LEU A 291 -34.97 -21.21 -8.32
C LEU A 291 -35.50 -21.19 -9.77
N ILE A 292 -34.67 -20.79 -10.74
CA ILE A 292 -34.99 -20.86 -12.18
C ILE A 292 -34.73 -22.26 -12.76
N LEU A 293 -34.20 -23.19 -11.95
CA LEU A 293 -33.83 -24.55 -12.34
C LEU A 293 -34.72 -25.65 -11.74
N ILE A 294 -35.89 -25.30 -11.19
CA ILE A 294 -36.98 -26.21 -10.77
C ILE A 294 -38.22 -25.90 -11.59
#